data_AF-A0ABD6QZQ6-F1
#
_entry.id   AF-A0ABD6QZQ6-F1
#
_cell.length_a   1.000
_cell.length_b   1.000
_cell.length_c   1.000
_cell.angle_alpha   90.00
_cell.angle_beta   90.00
_cell.angle_gamma   90.00
#
_symmetry.space_group_name_H-M   'P 1'
#
loop_
_entity.id
_entity.type
_entity.pdbx_description
1 polymer ?
#
loop_
_entity_poly.entity_id
_entity_poly.type
_entity_poly.pdbx_seq_one_letter_code
_entity_poly.pdbx_strand_id
1 'polypeptide(L)'
;EQNAQFNLKIDDVLSLNDLVLATIKRNAPSAYKEADFVKLLENKGIGRPSTYASYLPTLVKREYISISQDKKHIITPTHKGKRVVEVFENAYQFIIDLTYTKQMEEVLDEIVENKSSYVDFISNLNSKCPKIEKLERNDDEIKPSSEGQITYIENILRDLQLNLSEEFKNYKEDNRVAKAFLDRYIKEHEFFKKNNKKASSSNNDENRPATPKQISFAEMLAKKHNVKLPKGFKYSMKVCGDFINEYHKK
;
A
#
# COMPACT_ATOMS: atom_id res chain seq x y z
N GLU A 1 47.72 21.22 -2.41
CA GLU A 1 48.75 21.59 -1.42
C GLU A 1 48.30 21.24 0.01
N GLN A 2 48.08 19.96 0.32
CA GLN A 2 47.70 19.54 1.68
C GLN A 2 48.47 18.28 2.03
N ASN A 3 49.69 18.48 2.51
CA ASN A 3 50.47 17.54 3.32
C ASN A 3 51.67 18.33 3.88
N ALA A 4 51.38 19.34 4.70
CA ALA A 4 52.42 19.97 5.50
C ALA A 4 52.78 18.97 6.61
N GLN A 5 53.96 18.37 6.49
CA GLN A 5 54.54 17.53 7.55
C GLN A 5 55.08 18.48 8.63
N PHE A 6 54.28 18.70 9.67
CA PHE A 6 54.73 19.46 10.83
C PHE A 6 55.61 18.55 11.71
N ASN A 7 56.88 18.91 11.86
CA ASN A 7 57.82 18.20 12.73
C ASN A 7 57.70 18.70 14.17
N LEU A 8 56.59 18.36 14.83
CA LEU A 8 56.29 18.75 16.22
C LEU A 8 56.72 17.63 17.18
N LYS A 9 57.25 18.03 18.34
CA LYS A 9 57.60 17.14 19.46
C LYS A 9 56.62 17.31 20.61
N ILE A 10 56.56 16.30 21.48
CA ILE A 10 55.83 16.39 22.75
C ILE A 10 56.44 17.57 23.54
N ASP A 11 55.57 18.42 24.11
CA ASP A 11 55.90 19.65 24.84
C ASP A 11 56.27 20.89 24.01
N ASP A 12 56.13 20.86 22.68
CA ASP A 12 56.28 22.06 21.86
C ASP A 12 55.16 23.08 22.18
N VAL A 13 55.57 24.33 22.46
CA VAL A 13 54.65 25.44 22.76
C VAL A 13 54.22 26.11 21.47
N LEU A 14 52.91 26.10 21.19
CA LEU A 14 52.32 26.74 20.02
C LEU A 14 51.53 28.00 20.43
N SER A 15 51.78 29.09 19.72
CA SER A 15 50.98 30.31 19.84
C SER A 15 49.63 30.11 19.17
N LEU A 16 48.56 30.33 19.92
CA LEU A 16 47.20 30.37 19.39
C LEU A 16 47.06 31.62 18.51
N ASN A 17 47.06 31.44 17.19
CA ASN A 17 46.93 32.57 16.26
C ASN A 17 45.51 33.11 16.19
N ASP A 18 44.50 32.23 16.19
CA ASP A 18 43.09 32.61 16.11
C ASP A 18 42.21 31.54 16.78
N LEU A 19 41.05 31.96 17.29
CA LEU A 19 40.06 31.09 17.91
C LEU A 19 38.69 31.41 17.33
N VAL A 20 38.20 30.50 16.49
CA VAL A 20 36.88 30.62 15.86
C VAL A 20 35.89 29.71 16.56
N LEU A 21 34.87 30.32 17.17
CA LEU A 21 33.73 29.60 17.71
C LEU A 21 32.73 29.31 16.58
N ALA A 22 32.66 28.05 16.14
CA ALA A 22 31.73 27.61 15.11
C ALA A 22 30.47 26.96 15.71
N THR A 23 29.30 27.51 15.39
CA THR A 23 28.01 26.90 15.72
C THR A 23 27.66 25.84 14.67
N ILE A 24 27.65 24.57 15.06
CA ILE A 24 27.28 23.46 14.17
C ILE A 24 25.77 23.24 14.23
N LYS A 25 25.05 23.64 13.18
CA LYS A 25 23.63 23.33 13.03
C LYS A 25 23.47 21.89 12.56
N ARG A 26 22.91 21.03 13.40
CA ARG A 26 22.57 19.65 13.03
C ARG A 26 21.27 19.64 12.23
N ASN A 27 21.32 19.08 11.03
CA ASN A 27 20.12 18.86 10.23
C ASN A 27 19.40 17.59 10.70
N ALA A 28 18.09 17.52 10.44
CA ALA A 28 17.33 16.31 10.68
C ALA A 28 17.90 15.14 9.87
N PRO A 29 17.79 13.88 10.35
CA PRO A 29 18.19 12.72 9.60
C PRO A 29 17.51 12.68 8.24
N SER A 30 18.27 12.25 7.23
CA SER A 30 17.70 12.04 5.89
C SER A 30 16.64 10.93 5.96
N ALA A 31 15.53 11.13 5.25
CA ALA A 31 14.53 10.08 5.12
C ALA A 31 15.11 8.85 4.41
N TYR A 32 14.63 7.67 4.77
CA TYR A 32 15.02 6.43 4.11
C TYR A 32 14.51 6.41 2.66
N LYS A 33 15.37 5.98 1.74
CA LYS A 33 15.05 5.81 0.33
C LYS A 33 15.12 4.33 -0.02
N GLU A 34 14.30 3.91 -0.96
CA GLU A 34 14.29 2.54 -1.47
C GLU A 34 15.68 2.08 -1.96
N ALA A 35 16.39 2.94 -2.70
CA ALA A 35 17.71 2.62 -3.25
C ALA A 35 18.78 2.38 -2.17
N ASP A 36 18.67 3.03 -1.01
CA ASP A 36 19.62 2.91 0.09
C ASP A 36 19.25 1.80 1.09
N PHE A 37 18.07 1.20 0.94
CA PHE A 37 17.50 0.29 1.93
C PHE A 37 18.30 -1.02 2.07
N VAL A 38 18.77 -1.59 0.96
CA VAL A 38 19.61 -2.80 1.00
C VAL A 38 20.92 -2.54 1.72
N LYS A 39 21.60 -1.44 1.36
CA LYS A 39 22.86 -1.03 1.99
C LYS A 39 22.67 -0.74 3.49
N LEU A 40 21.52 -0.17 3.87
CA LEU A 40 21.17 0.03 5.27
C LEU A 40 21.07 -1.30 6.02
N LEU A 41 20.37 -2.30 5.46
CA LEU A 41 20.22 -3.63 6.08
C LEU A 41 21.57 -4.35 6.21
N GLU A 42 22.40 -4.32 5.16
CA GLU A 42 23.77 -4.86 5.19
C GLU A 42 24.61 -4.24 6.29
N ASN A 43 24.63 -2.90 6.39
CA ASN A 43 25.36 -2.20 7.44
C ASN A 43 24.85 -2.51 8.85
N LYS A 44 23.57 -2.89 8.98
CA LYS A 44 22.97 -3.32 10.25
C LYS A 44 23.13 -4.81 10.51
N GLY A 45 23.61 -5.59 9.54
CA GLY A 45 23.73 -7.05 9.64
C GLY A 45 22.38 -7.77 9.69
N ILE A 46 21.33 -7.20 9.10
CA ILE A 46 19.97 -7.75 9.13
C ILE A 46 19.66 -8.36 7.76
N GLY A 47 19.33 -9.64 7.72
CA GLY A 47 19.03 -10.37 6.49
C GLY A 47 20.27 -10.79 5.71
N ARG A 48 20.05 -11.34 4.51
CA ARG A 48 21.08 -11.88 3.61
C ARG A 48 20.78 -11.48 2.17
N PRO A 49 21.74 -11.59 1.22
CA PRO A 49 21.50 -11.29 -0.20
C PRO A 49 20.27 -12.00 -0.79
N SER A 50 19.95 -13.19 -0.30
CA SER A 50 18.77 -13.97 -0.68
C SER A 50 17.44 -13.40 -0.18
N THR A 51 17.42 -12.55 0.85
CA THR A 51 16.20 -12.06 1.50
C THR A 51 15.87 -10.60 1.19
N TYR A 52 16.86 -9.77 0.85
CA TYR A 52 16.67 -8.32 0.70
C TYR A 52 15.56 -7.93 -0.28
N ALA A 53 15.50 -8.62 -1.43
CA ALA A 53 14.50 -8.35 -2.46
C ALA A 53 13.06 -8.54 -1.96
N SER A 54 12.85 -9.32 -0.90
CA SER A 54 11.52 -9.64 -0.38
C SER A 54 10.99 -8.64 0.66
N TYR A 55 11.86 -7.89 1.35
CA TYR A 55 11.46 -7.10 2.52
C TYR A 55 10.56 -5.92 2.17
N LEU A 56 11.01 -5.00 1.31
CA LEU A 56 10.20 -3.83 0.93
C LEU A 56 8.86 -4.22 0.28
N PRO A 57 8.81 -5.14 -0.71
CA PRO A 57 7.53 -5.57 -1.29
C PRO A 57 6.59 -6.15 -0.24
N THR A 58 7.10 -6.91 0.73
CA THR A 58 6.28 -7.48 1.81
C THR A 58 5.73 -6.40 2.73
N LEU A 59 6.55 -5.43 3.14
CA LEU A 59 6.14 -4.32 4.00
C LEU A 59 5.09 -3.42 3.31
N VAL A 60 5.27 -3.14 2.02
CA VAL A 60 4.30 -2.39 1.20
C VAL A 60 3.01 -3.18 1.02
N LYS A 61 3.09 -4.47 0.65
CA LYS A 61 1.92 -5.35 0.46
C LYS A 61 1.08 -5.49 1.73
N ARG A 62 1.73 -5.49 2.89
CA ARG A 62 1.06 -5.52 4.21
C ARG A 62 0.63 -4.14 4.70
N GLU A 63 0.89 -3.09 3.93
CA GLU A 63 0.52 -1.70 4.18
C GLU A 63 1.18 -1.13 5.45
N TYR A 64 2.36 -1.61 5.85
CA TYR A 64 3.11 -1.05 6.97
C TYR A 64 3.91 0.19 6.58
N ILE A 65 4.32 0.25 5.32
CA ILE A 65 5.03 1.40 4.74
C ILE A 65 4.37 1.80 3.43
N SER A 66 4.61 3.04 3.02
CA SER A 66 4.38 3.53 1.66
C SER A 66 5.69 4.06 1.07
N ILE A 67 5.81 3.98 -0.24
CA ILE A 67 6.95 4.54 -0.98
C ILE A 67 6.39 5.63 -1.89
N SER A 68 6.96 6.84 -1.80
CA SER A 68 6.54 7.96 -2.63
C SER A 68 6.75 7.64 -4.12
N GLN A 69 5.83 8.13 -4.95
CA GLN A 69 5.88 7.95 -6.41
C GLN A 69 6.71 9.03 -7.13
N ASP A 70 7.29 9.96 -6.37
CA ASP A 70 8.20 10.95 -6.90
C ASP A 70 9.58 10.33 -7.17
N LYS A 71 10.45 11.07 -7.87
CA LYS A 71 11.81 10.60 -8.21
C LYS A 71 12.67 10.21 -7.00
N LYS A 72 12.24 10.56 -5.78
CA LYS A 72 13.00 10.34 -4.55
C LYS A 72 12.72 8.99 -3.89
N HIS A 73 11.59 8.34 -4.19
CA HIS A 73 11.19 7.03 -3.65
C HIS A 73 11.44 6.90 -2.14
N ILE A 74 10.89 7.87 -1.39
CA ILE A 74 11.03 7.98 0.06
C ILE A 74 10.10 6.98 0.73
N ILE A 75 10.65 6.22 1.66
CA ILE A 75 9.91 5.27 2.49
C ILE A 75 9.30 6.03 3.67
N THR A 76 7.99 5.91 3.84
CA THR A 76 7.24 6.53 4.95
C THR A 76 6.43 5.46 5.69
N PRO A 77 6.46 5.43 7.04
CA PRO A 77 5.61 4.51 7.80
C PRO A 77 4.14 4.91 7.69
N THR A 78 3.26 3.93 7.49
CA THR A 78 1.81 4.16 7.56
C THR A 78 1.34 4.20 9.02
N HIS A 79 0.10 4.64 9.26
CA HIS A 79 -0.50 4.54 10.60
C HIS A 79 -0.53 3.10 11.12
N LYS A 80 -0.85 2.13 10.25
CA LYS A 80 -0.85 0.70 10.55
C LYS A 80 0.55 0.20 10.95
N GLY A 81 1.58 0.60 10.21
CA GLY A 81 2.97 0.23 10.52
C GLY A 81 3.42 0.74 11.88
N LYS A 82 3.14 2.01 12.19
CA LYS A 82 3.47 2.59 13.51
C LYS A 82 2.80 1.83 14.66
N ARG A 83 1.50 1.56 14.53
CA ARG A 83 0.73 0.85 15.54
C ARG A 83 1.24 -0.57 15.81
N VAL A 84 1.71 -1.26 14.76
CA VAL A 84 2.32 -2.59 14.92
C VAL A 84 3.63 -2.50 15.70
N VAL A 85 4.48 -1.51 15.42
CA VAL A 85 5.73 -1.30 16.16
C VAL A 85 5.42 -0.99 17.64
N GLU A 86 4.47 -0.10 17.91
CA GLU A 86 4.04 0.24 19.29
C GLU A 86 3.60 -1.00 20.10
N VAL A 87 2.92 -1.96 19.47
CA VAL A 87 2.50 -3.21 20.14
C VAL A 87 3.73 -4.04 20.55
N PHE A 88 4.71 -4.16 19.67
CA PHE A 88 5.92 -4.94 19.96
C PHE A 88 6.86 -4.22 20.93
N GLU A 89 6.94 -2.89 20.90
CA GLU A 89 7.71 -2.11 21.87
C GLU A 89 7.23 -2.37 23.31
N ASN A 90 5.91 -2.40 23.52
CA ASN A 90 5.35 -2.55 24.86
C ASN A 90 5.37 -3.99 25.39
N ALA A 91 5.19 -4.98 24.52
CA ALA A 91 4.99 -6.37 24.94
C ALA A 91 6.19 -7.29 24.66
N TYR A 92 6.94 -7.06 23.58
CA TYR A 92 7.96 -7.98 23.08
C TYR A 92 9.14 -7.27 22.40
N GLN A 93 9.78 -6.37 23.16
CA GLN A 93 10.87 -5.50 22.66
C GLN A 93 11.99 -6.28 21.94
N PHE A 94 12.29 -7.51 22.37
CA PHE A 94 13.36 -8.32 21.77
C PHE A 94 13.12 -8.64 20.28
N ILE A 95 11.86 -8.65 19.83
CA ILE A 95 11.49 -8.96 18.43
C ILE A 95 11.92 -7.82 17.48
N ILE A 96 11.92 -6.58 17.98
CA ILE A 96 12.26 -5.38 17.20
C ILE A 96 13.68 -4.89 17.48
N ASP A 97 14.43 -5.59 18.32
CA ASP A 97 15.82 -5.25 18.62
C ASP A 97 16.74 -5.66 17.44
N LEU A 98 17.44 -4.66 16.90
CA LEU A 98 18.33 -4.86 15.74
C LEU A 98 19.54 -5.74 16.08
N THR A 99 20.06 -5.63 17.31
CA THR A 99 21.21 -6.41 17.78
C THR A 99 20.83 -7.87 17.93
N TYR A 100 19.67 -8.13 18.54
CA TYR A 100 19.13 -9.48 18.67
C TYR A 100 18.87 -10.11 17.30
N THR A 101 18.25 -9.35 16.38
CA THR A 101 18.01 -9.80 15.01
C THR A 101 19.32 -10.19 14.32
N LYS A 102 20.35 -9.34 14.41
CA LYS A 102 21.67 -9.63 13.86
C LYS A 102 22.30 -10.89 14.48
N GLN A 103 22.23 -11.05 15.80
CA GLN A 103 22.75 -12.22 16.50
C GLN A 103 22.05 -13.51 16.06
N MET A 104 20.73 -13.47 15.83
CA MET A 104 20.01 -14.65 15.30
C MET A 104 20.53 -15.06 13.92
N GLU A 105 20.82 -14.09 13.06
CA GLU A 105 21.42 -14.35 11.75
C GLU A 105 22.84 -14.95 11.87
N GLU A 106 23.66 -14.47 12.80
CA GLU A 106 25.00 -15.04 13.08
C GLU A 106 24.90 -16.50 13.58
N VAL A 107 23.95 -16.81 14.47
CA VAL A 107 23.73 -18.19 14.94
C VAL A 107 23.26 -19.10 13.80
N LEU A 108 22.44 -18.58 12.87
CA LEU A 108 22.05 -19.35 11.67
C LEU A 108 23.27 -19.69 10.79
N ASP A 109 24.23 -18.78 10.65
CA ASP A 109 25.49 -19.08 9.95
C ASP A 109 26.32 -20.13 10.72
N GLU A 110 26.41 -20.03 12.04
CA GLU A 110 27.09 -21.04 12.88
C GLU A 110 26.47 -22.43 12.76
N ILE A 111 25.15 -22.53 12.62
CA ILE A 111 24.45 -23.79 12.37
C ILE A 111 24.88 -24.38 11.03
N VAL A 112 25.00 -23.57 9.97
CA VAL A 112 25.50 -24.02 8.66
C VAL A 112 26.93 -24.56 8.77
N GLU A 113 27.75 -23.96 9.62
CA GLU A 113 29.13 -24.39 9.90
C GLU A 113 29.23 -25.56 10.91
N ASN A 114 28.09 -26.12 11.36
CA ASN A 114 28.01 -27.15 12.40
C ASN A 114 28.65 -26.77 13.75
N LYS A 115 28.71 -25.47 14.07
CA LYS A 115 29.21 -24.93 15.35
C LYS A 115 28.10 -24.78 16.40
N SER A 116 26.84 -24.78 15.96
CA SER A 116 25.67 -24.62 16.82
C SER A 116 24.54 -25.58 16.41
N SER A 117 23.67 -25.89 17.37
CA SER A 117 22.57 -26.84 17.21
C SER A 117 21.29 -26.11 16.81
N TYR A 118 20.72 -26.51 15.67
CA TYR A 118 19.44 -25.98 15.19
C TYR A 118 18.30 -26.20 16.19
N VAL A 119 18.26 -27.37 16.83
CA VAL A 119 17.20 -27.72 17.80
C VAL A 119 17.26 -26.81 19.02
N ASP A 120 18.46 -26.55 19.53
CA ASP A 120 18.66 -25.68 20.69
C ASP A 120 18.32 -24.22 20.35
N PHE A 121 18.71 -23.76 19.15
CA PHE A 121 18.34 -22.44 18.63
C PHE A 121 16.82 -22.25 18.59
N ILE A 122 16.07 -23.18 17.97
CA ILE A 122 14.62 -23.10 17.89
C ILE A 122 13.97 -23.22 19.27
N SER A 123 14.46 -24.09 20.15
CA SER A 123 13.96 -24.26 21.50
C SER A 123 14.10 -22.97 22.32
N ASN A 124 15.27 -22.34 22.27
CA ASN A 124 15.52 -21.04 22.91
C ASN A 124 14.61 -19.94 22.34
N LEU A 125 14.49 -19.85 21.02
CA LEU A 125 13.60 -18.88 20.38
C LEU A 125 12.14 -19.08 20.82
N ASN A 126 11.64 -20.32 20.76
CA ASN A 126 10.28 -20.66 21.15
C ASN A 126 9.99 -20.35 22.62
N SER A 127 10.98 -20.54 23.51
CA SER A 127 10.85 -20.22 24.93
C SER A 127 10.64 -18.71 25.20
N LYS A 128 11.19 -17.86 24.32
CA LYS A 128 11.08 -16.39 24.39
C LYS A 128 9.89 -15.85 23.60
N CYS A 129 9.40 -16.61 22.63
CA CYS A 129 8.28 -16.18 21.81
C CYS A 129 7.04 -15.93 22.68
N PRO A 130 6.30 -14.84 22.39
CA PRO A 130 4.97 -14.62 22.94
C PRO A 130 4.15 -15.92 22.92
N LYS A 131 3.66 -16.36 24.09
CA LYS A 131 2.50 -17.24 24.11
C LYS A 131 1.30 -16.35 23.86
N ILE A 132 1.10 -15.98 22.59
CA ILE A 132 -0.14 -15.35 22.17
C ILE A 132 -1.21 -16.42 22.33
N GLU A 133 -1.83 -16.50 23.52
CA GLU A 133 -3.19 -17.01 23.60
C GLU A 133 -3.93 -16.32 22.47
N LYS A 134 -4.63 -17.10 21.63
CA LYS A 134 -5.42 -16.55 20.53
C LYS A 134 -6.10 -15.32 21.12
N LEU A 135 -5.69 -14.13 20.67
CA LEU A 135 -6.35 -12.90 21.06
C LEU A 135 -7.76 -13.15 20.62
N GLU A 136 -8.64 -13.50 21.56
CA GLU A 136 -10.06 -13.43 21.31
C GLU A 136 -10.22 -12.01 20.83
N ARG A 137 -10.65 -11.86 19.57
CA ARG A 137 -11.09 -10.56 19.13
C ARG A 137 -12.14 -10.22 20.17
N ASN A 138 -11.86 -9.25 21.03
CA ASN A 138 -12.88 -8.61 21.85
C ASN A 138 -13.80 -7.93 20.84
N ASP A 139 -14.61 -8.74 20.17
CA ASP A 139 -15.69 -8.28 19.34
C ASP A 139 -16.72 -7.60 20.28
N ASP A 140 -16.63 -7.80 21.60
CA ASP A 140 -17.56 -7.30 22.62
C ASP A 140 -17.56 -5.79 22.78
N GLU A 141 -16.51 -5.08 22.34
CA GLU A 141 -16.62 -3.64 22.14
C GLU A 141 -17.48 -3.37 20.90
N ILE A 142 -18.72 -2.93 21.14
CA ILE A 142 -19.60 -2.36 20.12
C ILE A 142 -18.86 -1.19 19.46
N LYS A 143 -18.45 -1.37 18.21
CA LYS A 143 -17.82 -0.33 17.38
C LYS A 143 -18.83 0.16 16.35
N PRO A 144 -18.89 1.49 16.11
CA PRO A 144 -19.73 2.04 15.05
C PRO A 144 -19.31 1.51 13.69
N SER A 145 -20.29 1.34 12.81
CA SER A 145 -20.06 0.91 11.43
C SER A 145 -19.35 2.00 10.64
N SER A 146 -18.49 1.61 9.71
CA SER A 146 -17.85 2.59 8.82
C SER A 146 -18.88 3.29 7.91
N GLU A 147 -18.63 4.55 7.55
CA GLU A 147 -19.48 5.30 6.61
C GLU A 147 -19.71 4.56 5.28
N GLY A 148 -18.68 3.84 4.81
CA GLY A 148 -18.77 2.99 3.63
C GLY A 148 -19.75 1.82 3.80
N GLN A 149 -19.73 1.13 4.94
CA GLN A 149 -20.69 0.06 5.24
C GLN A 149 -22.11 0.59 5.39
N ILE A 150 -22.30 1.72 6.07
CA ILE A 150 -23.62 2.36 6.23
C ILE A 150 -24.19 2.72 4.86
N THR A 151 -23.41 3.41 4.03
CA THR A 151 -23.82 3.76 2.66
C THR A 151 -24.16 2.53 1.83
N TYR A 152 -23.40 1.44 1.98
CA TYR A 152 -23.65 0.21 1.23
C TYR A 152 -24.95 -0.49 1.68
N ILE A 153 -25.22 -0.54 2.99
CA ILE A 153 -26.47 -1.08 3.55
C ILE A 153 -27.68 -0.25 3.08
N GLU A 154 -27.59 1.07 3.12
CA GLU A 154 -28.65 1.96 2.62
C GLU A 154 -28.95 1.74 1.13
N ASN A 155 -27.90 1.49 0.32
CA ASN A 155 -28.07 1.12 -1.08
C ASN A 155 -28.78 -0.24 -1.26
N ILE A 156 -28.46 -1.23 -0.45
CA ILE A 156 -29.14 -2.55 -0.49
C ILE A 156 -30.62 -2.40 -0.15
N LEU A 157 -30.94 -1.68 0.94
CA LEU A 157 -32.32 -1.44 1.36
C LEU A 157 -33.14 -0.74 0.26
N ARG A 158 -32.55 0.26 -0.39
CA ARG A 158 -33.17 0.97 -1.52
C ARG A 158 -33.35 0.07 -2.74
N ASP A 159 -32.30 -0.63 -3.16
CA ASP A 159 -32.30 -1.42 -4.40
C ASP A 159 -33.23 -2.63 -4.31
N LEU A 160 -33.27 -3.31 -3.16
CA LEU A 160 -34.12 -4.46 -2.91
C LEU A 160 -35.50 -4.09 -2.33
N GLN A 161 -35.79 -2.80 -2.14
CA GLN A 161 -37.03 -2.29 -1.51
C GLN A 161 -37.36 -2.97 -0.18
N LEU A 162 -36.34 -3.20 0.64
CA LEU A 162 -36.48 -3.88 1.93
C LEU A 162 -36.84 -2.88 3.04
N ASN A 163 -37.74 -3.29 3.92
CA ASN A 163 -37.98 -2.59 5.18
C ASN A 163 -36.94 -3.04 6.22
N LEU A 164 -36.40 -2.10 6.99
CA LEU A 164 -35.40 -2.39 8.01
C LEU A 164 -36.06 -3.14 9.18
N SER A 165 -35.71 -4.41 9.35
CA SER A 165 -36.16 -5.25 10.47
C SER A 165 -35.58 -4.74 11.80
N GLU A 166 -36.31 -4.92 12.91
CA GLU A 166 -35.87 -4.51 14.25
C GLU A 166 -34.53 -5.15 14.63
N GLU A 167 -34.22 -6.35 14.10
CA GLU A 167 -32.94 -7.03 14.30
C GLU A 167 -31.72 -6.26 13.71
N PHE A 168 -31.96 -5.34 12.77
CA PHE A 168 -30.90 -4.57 12.11
C PHE A 168 -30.93 -3.08 12.43
N LYS A 169 -31.77 -2.62 13.35
CA LYS A 169 -31.99 -1.19 13.64
C LYS A 169 -30.72 -0.46 14.07
N ASN A 170 -29.85 -1.15 14.81
CA ASN A 170 -28.62 -0.58 15.37
C ASN A 170 -27.40 -0.74 14.46
N TYR A 171 -27.57 -1.05 13.17
CA TYR A 171 -26.45 -1.27 12.24
C TYR A 171 -25.49 -0.08 12.11
N LYS A 172 -25.89 1.14 12.46
CA LYS A 172 -25.00 2.32 12.43
C LYS A 172 -24.03 2.33 13.61
N GLU A 173 -24.49 1.88 14.77
CA GLU A 173 -23.77 1.94 16.05
C GLU A 173 -23.04 0.63 16.36
N ASP A 174 -23.53 -0.50 15.83
CA ASP A 174 -22.92 -1.82 16.00
C ASP A 174 -22.51 -2.44 14.64
N ASN A 175 -21.21 -2.51 14.42
CA ASN A 175 -20.61 -3.15 13.24
C ASN A 175 -20.94 -4.65 13.14
N ARG A 176 -21.23 -5.34 14.25
CA ARG A 176 -21.69 -6.74 14.21
C ARG A 176 -23.03 -6.85 13.49
N VAL A 177 -23.95 -5.93 13.80
CA VAL A 177 -25.28 -5.85 13.18
C VAL A 177 -25.17 -5.48 11.70
N ALA A 178 -24.32 -4.52 11.36
CA ALA A 178 -24.06 -4.17 9.96
C ALA A 178 -23.47 -5.36 9.17
N LYS A 179 -22.52 -6.08 9.75
CA LYS A 179 -21.91 -7.24 9.11
C LYS A 179 -22.92 -8.37 8.91
N ALA A 180 -23.74 -8.67 9.92
CA ALA A 180 -24.80 -9.66 9.83
C ALA A 180 -25.82 -9.33 8.72
N PHE A 181 -26.19 -8.05 8.58
CA PHE A 181 -27.03 -7.60 7.48
C PHE A 181 -26.36 -7.84 6.12
N LEU A 182 -25.10 -7.42 5.98
CA LEU A 182 -24.36 -7.57 4.73
C LEU A 182 -24.20 -9.04 4.34
N ASP A 183 -23.83 -9.92 5.27
CA ASP A 183 -23.68 -11.35 5.01
C ASP A 183 -24.99 -11.99 4.49
N ARG A 184 -26.14 -11.48 4.94
CA ARG A 184 -27.46 -11.95 4.50
C ARG A 184 -27.83 -11.45 3.10
N TYR A 185 -27.62 -10.17 2.80
CA TYR A 185 -28.21 -9.54 1.61
C TYR A 185 -27.20 -9.23 0.49
N ILE A 186 -25.90 -9.37 0.71
CA ILE A 186 -24.88 -9.02 -0.31
C ILE A 186 -25.05 -9.83 -1.59
N LYS A 187 -25.30 -11.14 -1.48
CA LYS A 187 -25.47 -12.03 -2.64
C LYS A 187 -26.72 -11.67 -3.46
N GLU A 188 -27.81 -11.34 -2.79
CA GLU A 188 -29.05 -10.92 -3.43
C GLU A 188 -28.87 -9.57 -4.13
N HIS A 189 -28.18 -8.62 -3.49
CA HIS A 189 -27.87 -7.32 -4.08
C HIS A 189 -26.95 -7.41 -5.30
N GLU A 190 -25.93 -8.25 -5.24
CA GLU A 190 -25.04 -8.51 -6.38
C GLU A 190 -25.81 -9.13 -7.56
N PHE A 191 -26.70 -10.09 -7.28
CA PHE A 191 -27.55 -10.70 -8.29
C PHE A 191 -28.52 -9.69 -8.92
N PHE A 192 -29.16 -8.86 -8.10
CA PHE A 192 -30.01 -7.75 -8.54
C PHE A 192 -29.26 -6.78 -9.46
N LYS A 193 -28.05 -6.35 -9.06
CA LYS A 193 -27.20 -5.48 -9.88
C LYS A 193 -26.78 -6.12 -11.20
N LYS A 194 -26.50 -7.42 -11.20
CA LYS A 194 -26.13 -8.17 -12.41
C LYS A 194 -27.30 -8.28 -13.40
N ASN A 195 -28.52 -8.47 -12.89
CA ASN A 195 -29.72 -8.58 -13.73
C ASN A 195 -30.21 -7.22 -14.23
N ASN A 196 -30.14 -6.17 -13.41
CA ASN A 196 -30.49 -4.82 -13.86
C ASN A 196 -29.44 -4.20 -14.80
N LYS A 197 -28.15 -4.59 -14.71
CA LYS A 197 -27.16 -4.26 -15.75
C LYS A 197 -27.46 -4.92 -17.10
N LYS A 198 -28.11 -6.09 -17.12
CA LYS A 198 -28.56 -6.75 -18.37
C LYS A 198 -29.82 -6.08 -18.93
N ALA A 199 -30.73 -5.60 -18.09
CA ALA A 199 -31.91 -4.86 -18.51
C ALA A 199 -31.58 -3.47 -19.10
N SER A 200 -30.49 -2.83 -18.66
CA SER A 200 -30.00 -1.57 -19.27
C SER A 200 -29.21 -1.75 -20.56
N SER A 201 -28.95 -2.99 -21.00
CA SER A 201 -28.12 -3.31 -22.18
C SER A 201 -28.94 -3.68 -23.43
N SER A 202 -30.28 -3.62 -23.41
CA SER A 202 -31.06 -4.09 -24.56
C SER A 202 -32.08 -3.12 -25.16
N ASN A 203 -32.10 -1.82 -24.82
CA ASN A 203 -33.07 -0.91 -25.48
C ASN A 203 -32.72 0.58 -25.57
N ASN A 204 -31.45 0.99 -25.53
CA ASN A 204 -31.09 2.42 -25.76
C ASN A 204 -29.72 2.65 -26.43
N ASP A 205 -29.25 1.73 -27.28
CA ASP A 205 -27.97 1.91 -28.00
C ASP A 205 -28.13 2.59 -29.38
N GLU A 206 -29.36 2.82 -29.88
CA GLU A 206 -29.55 3.40 -31.22
C GLU A 206 -29.42 4.93 -31.29
N ASN A 207 -29.58 5.65 -30.17
CA ASN A 207 -29.64 7.12 -30.13
C ASN A 207 -28.64 7.80 -29.18
N ARG A 208 -27.58 7.11 -28.76
CA ARG A 208 -26.54 7.75 -27.94
C ARG A 208 -25.67 8.66 -28.82
N PRO A 209 -25.37 9.91 -28.42
CA PRO A 209 -24.46 10.78 -29.18
C PRO A 209 -23.04 10.21 -29.18
N ALA A 210 -22.33 10.40 -30.30
CA ALA A 210 -20.97 9.91 -30.44
C ALA A 210 -20.02 10.64 -29.47
N THR A 211 -19.05 9.91 -28.92
CA THR A 211 -18.10 10.54 -27.98
C THR A 211 -17.20 11.56 -28.70
N PRO A 212 -16.69 12.59 -28.01
CA PRO A 212 -15.81 13.60 -28.62
C PRO A 212 -14.59 13.01 -29.32
N LYS A 213 -14.05 11.90 -28.78
CA LYS A 213 -12.93 11.15 -29.39
C LYS A 213 -13.32 10.43 -30.68
N GLN A 214 -14.53 9.85 -30.75
CA GLN A 214 -15.03 9.23 -31.98
C GLN A 214 -15.31 10.27 -33.06
N ILE A 215 -15.90 11.41 -32.70
CA ILE A 215 -16.18 12.51 -33.62
C ILE A 215 -14.87 13.04 -34.22
N SER A 216 -13.85 13.32 -33.39
CA SER A 216 -12.56 13.82 -33.88
C SER A 216 -11.84 12.80 -34.76
N PHE A 217 -11.93 11.52 -34.42
CA PHE A 217 -11.34 10.45 -35.20
C PHE A 217 -12.04 10.26 -36.56
N ALA A 218 -13.37 10.33 -36.59
CA ALA A 218 -14.16 10.29 -37.81
C ALA A 218 -13.87 11.50 -38.72
N GLU A 219 -13.80 12.72 -38.16
CA GLU A 219 -13.43 13.93 -38.91
C GLU A 219 -12.01 13.85 -39.49
N MET A 220 -11.07 13.23 -38.77
CA MET A 220 -9.72 12.97 -39.25
C MET A 220 -9.69 11.95 -40.40
N LEU A 221 -10.42 10.83 -40.28
CA LEU A 221 -10.53 9.83 -41.34
C LEU A 221 -11.19 10.39 -42.61
N ALA A 222 -12.25 11.18 -42.44
CA ALA A 222 -12.92 11.86 -43.55
C ALA A 222 -11.97 12.79 -44.32
N LYS A 223 -11.14 13.57 -43.61
CA LYS A 223 -10.10 14.41 -44.23
C LYS A 223 -9.03 13.58 -44.92
N LYS A 224 -8.57 12.49 -44.30
CA LYS A 224 -7.51 11.63 -44.85
C LYS A 224 -7.93 10.94 -46.15
N HIS A 225 -9.16 10.43 -46.22
CA HIS A 225 -9.67 9.72 -47.39
C HIS A 225 -10.47 10.61 -48.35
N ASN A 226 -10.55 11.92 -48.07
CA ASN A 226 -11.32 12.92 -48.83
C ASN A 226 -12.80 12.52 -49.05
N VAL A 227 -13.44 12.00 -48.00
CA VAL A 227 -14.84 11.52 -48.02
C VAL A 227 -15.71 12.42 -47.14
N LYS A 228 -16.97 12.63 -47.55
CA LYS A 228 -17.95 13.39 -46.76
C LYS A 228 -18.45 12.59 -45.56
N LEU A 229 -18.58 13.26 -44.41
CA LEU A 229 -19.11 12.66 -43.18
C LEU A 229 -20.61 12.34 -43.30
N PRO A 230 -21.09 11.21 -42.75
CA PRO A 230 -22.51 10.87 -42.75
C PRO A 230 -23.36 11.90 -42.00
N LYS A 231 -24.60 12.14 -42.48
CA LYS A 231 -25.55 13.02 -41.79
C LYS A 231 -25.91 12.42 -40.42
N GLY A 232 -25.81 13.22 -39.36
CA GLY A 232 -26.14 12.78 -38.00
C GLY A 232 -25.02 12.05 -37.24
N PHE A 233 -23.80 11.94 -37.80
CA PHE A 233 -22.69 11.21 -37.15
C PHE A 233 -22.32 11.74 -35.74
N LYS A 234 -22.59 13.02 -35.44
CA LYS A 234 -22.36 13.60 -34.10
C LYS A 234 -23.39 13.13 -33.07
N TYR A 235 -24.61 12.82 -33.53
CA TYR A 235 -25.77 12.55 -32.68
C TYR A 235 -26.10 11.07 -32.56
N SER A 236 -25.53 10.21 -33.42
CA SER A 236 -25.65 8.75 -33.33
C SER A 236 -24.28 8.09 -33.31
N MET A 237 -23.97 7.43 -32.18
CA MET A 237 -22.74 6.67 -31.95
C MET A 237 -22.61 5.51 -32.92
N LYS A 238 -23.74 4.89 -33.33
CA LYS A 238 -23.78 3.83 -34.34
C LYS A 238 -23.33 4.33 -35.70
N VAL A 239 -23.90 5.44 -36.17
CA VAL A 239 -23.51 6.08 -37.45
C VAL A 239 -22.04 6.51 -37.47
N CYS A 240 -21.54 7.04 -36.35
CA CYS A 240 -20.12 7.40 -36.23
C CYS A 240 -19.20 6.16 -36.20
N GLY A 241 -19.60 5.12 -35.48
CA GLY A 241 -18.88 3.86 -35.36
C GLY A 241 -18.79 3.10 -36.68
N ASP A 242 -19.88 3.03 -37.44
CA ASP A 242 -19.93 2.37 -38.75
C ASP A 242 -19.00 3.04 -39.76
N PHE A 243 -19.00 4.38 -39.79
CA PHE A 243 -18.08 5.16 -40.63
C PHE A 243 -16.61 4.92 -40.24
N ILE A 244 -16.30 4.94 -38.94
CA ILE A 244 -14.94 4.65 -38.48
C ILE A 244 -14.53 3.24 -38.92
N ASN A 245 -15.39 2.24 -38.74
CA ASN A 245 -15.08 0.86 -39.10
C ASN A 245 -14.86 0.65 -40.61
N GLU A 246 -15.63 1.34 -41.45
CA GLU A 246 -15.50 1.26 -42.91
C GLU A 246 -14.15 1.83 -43.40
N TYR A 247 -13.72 2.96 -42.82
CA TYR A 247 -12.53 3.70 -43.29
C TYR A 247 -11.28 3.46 -42.45
N HIS A 248 -11.37 2.79 -41.30
CA HIS A 248 -10.20 2.39 -40.52
C HIS A 248 -9.48 1.17 -41.12
N LYS A 249 -10.19 0.33 -41.89
CA LYS A 249 -9.63 -0.85 -42.56
C LYS A 249 -9.20 -0.61 -44.02
N LYS A 250 -9.46 0.57 -44.58
CA LYS A 250 -9.07 1.00 -45.93
C LYS A 250 -7.86 1.93 -45.89
#